data_AF-A0A645BW69-F1
#
_entry.id   AF-A0A645BW69-F1
#
_cell.length_a   1.000
_cell.length_b   1.000
_cell.length_c   1.000
_cell.angle_alpha   90.00
_cell.angle_beta   90.00
_cell.angle_gamma   90.00
#
_symmetry.space_group_name_H-M   'P 1'
#
loop_
_entity.id
_entity.type
_entity.pdbx_description
1 polymer ?
#
loop_
_entity_poly.entity_id
_entity_poly.type
_entity_poly.pdbx_seq_one_letter_code
_entity_poly.pdbx_strand_id
1 'polypeptide(L)'
;MNEQIAILISVTALMFMVIGGLSLLAHYYTLNGIKSKTVGDGQHGVARFATKKEITNIYHPVSFQVAEWRRGENLPTEQGLVVGSTGKKSAVTALVDTGDVHCLMIGAAGVGKTAFFLYPNLEYACASGMSFITTDTKGVRPDRVR
;
A
#
# COMPACT_ATOMS: atom_id res chain seq x y z
N MET A 1 -68.59 -22.43 4.30
CA MET A 1 -67.29 -22.81 4.90
C MET A 1 -67.40 -22.50 6.38
N ASN A 2 -67.30 -23.50 7.26
CA ASN A 2 -67.57 -23.30 8.69
C ASN A 2 -66.61 -22.26 9.28
N GLU A 3 -67.14 -21.33 10.09
CA GLU A 3 -66.34 -20.26 10.72
C GLU A 3 -65.13 -20.81 11.49
N GLN A 4 -65.31 -21.95 12.18
CA GLN A 4 -64.23 -22.65 12.88
C GLN A 4 -63.10 -23.12 11.96
N ILE A 5 -63.44 -23.58 10.74
CA ILE A 5 -62.44 -24.01 9.75
C ILE A 5 -61.71 -22.79 9.18
N ALA A 6 -62.41 -21.68 8.94
CA ALA A 6 -61.81 -20.43 8.49
C ALA A 6 -60.83 -19.86 9.52
N ILE A 7 -61.20 -19.88 10.81
CA ILE A 7 -60.35 -19.45 11.91
C ILE A 7 -59.10 -20.33 11.98
N LEU A 8 -59.25 -21.66 11.91
CA LEU A 8 -58.11 -22.59 11.99
C LEU A 8 -57.11 -22.39 10.85
N ILE A 9 -57.59 -22.18 9.62
CA ILE A 9 -56.75 -21.89 8.45
C ILE A 9 -56.02 -20.56 8.63
N SER A 10 -56.70 -19.53 9.11
CA SER A 10 -56.11 -18.19 9.32
C SER A 10 -54.98 -18.21 10.36
N VAL A 11 -55.17 -18.92 11.47
CA VAL A 11 -54.17 -19.05 12.55
C VAL A 11 -52.96 -19.83 12.06
N THR A 12 -53.18 -20.90 11.30
CA THR A 12 -52.09 -21.72 10.74
C THR A 12 -51.25 -20.92 9.74
N ALA A 13 -51.90 -20.14 8.86
CA ALA A 13 -51.22 -19.28 7.90
C ALA A 13 -50.38 -18.19 8.60
N LEU A 14 -50.92 -17.59 9.66
CA LEU A 14 -50.21 -16.59 10.46
C LEU A 14 -48.96 -17.18 11.11
N MET A 15 -49.04 -18.35 11.73
CA MET A 15 -47.89 -19.01 12.35
C MET A 15 -46.80 -19.32 11.32
N PHE A 16 -47.18 -19.80 10.13
CA PHE A 16 -46.23 -20.08 9.06
C PHE A 16 -45.54 -18.81 8.55
N MET A 17 -46.28 -17.70 8.44
CA MET A 17 -45.74 -16.42 8.03
C MET A 17 -44.74 -15.87 9.07
N VAL A 18 -45.05 -15.98 10.35
CA VAL A 18 -44.17 -15.51 11.44
C VAL A 18 -42.88 -16.35 11.50
N ILE A 19 -42.99 -17.69 11.46
CA ILE A 19 -41.83 -18.58 11.52
C ILE A 19 -40.96 -18.44 10.25
N GLY A 20 -41.59 -18.37 9.07
CA GLY A 20 -40.89 -18.16 7.80
C GLY A 20 -40.20 -16.79 7.73
N GLY A 21 -40.87 -15.74 8.20
CA GLY A 21 -40.32 -14.38 8.26
C GLY A 21 -39.12 -14.29 9.19
N LEU A 22 -39.20 -14.87 10.39
CA LEU A 22 -38.08 -14.92 11.33
C LEU A 22 -36.90 -15.74 10.79
N SER A 23 -37.16 -16.86 10.11
CA SER A 23 -36.12 -17.69 9.49
C SER A 23 -35.39 -16.94 8.36
N LEU A 24 -36.13 -16.24 7.50
CA LEU A 24 -35.55 -15.41 6.44
C LEU A 24 -34.73 -14.25 7.03
N LEU A 25 -35.28 -13.53 8.03
CA LEU A 25 -34.55 -12.46 8.70
C LEU A 25 -33.29 -12.96 9.40
N ALA A 26 -33.33 -14.13 10.04
CA ALA A 26 -32.15 -14.74 10.66
C ALA A 26 -31.09 -15.14 9.62
N HIS A 27 -31.50 -15.61 8.44
CA HIS A 27 -30.57 -15.90 7.36
C HIS A 27 -29.93 -14.63 6.78
N TYR A 28 -30.68 -13.54 6.65
CA TYR A 28 -30.16 -12.22 6.23
C TYR A 28 -29.31 -11.53 7.31
N TYR A 29 -29.64 -11.74 8.58
CA TYR A 29 -28.84 -11.34 9.75
C TYR A 29 -27.79 -12.38 10.15
N THR A 30 -27.42 -13.28 9.23
CA THR A 30 -26.23 -14.10 9.41
C THR A 30 -25.05 -13.17 9.67
N LEU A 31 -24.25 -13.55 10.68
CA LEU A 31 -23.01 -12.94 11.17
C LEU A 31 -22.00 -12.48 10.08
N ASN A 32 -22.24 -12.83 8.81
CA ASN A 32 -21.53 -12.33 7.63
C ASN A 32 -21.62 -10.81 7.47
N GLY A 33 -22.69 -10.15 7.92
CA GLY A 33 -22.80 -8.67 7.88
C GLY A 33 -21.99 -7.97 8.97
N ILE A 34 -21.90 -8.55 10.17
CA ILE A 34 -21.17 -7.98 11.32
C ILE A 34 -19.66 -8.28 11.24
N LYS A 35 -19.24 -9.30 10.49
CA LYS A 35 -17.83 -9.60 10.19
C LYS A 35 -17.36 -9.12 8.81
N SER A 36 -18.13 -8.29 8.09
CA SER A 36 -17.69 -7.77 6.78
C SER A 36 -16.76 -6.56 6.87
N LYS A 37 -16.44 -6.07 8.08
CA LYS A 37 -15.24 -5.26 8.25
C LYS A 37 -14.08 -6.15 7.83
N THR A 38 -13.52 -5.84 6.66
CA THR A 38 -12.35 -6.46 6.07
C THR A 38 -11.27 -6.57 7.15
N VAL A 39 -11.25 -7.70 7.85
CA VAL A 39 -10.12 -8.06 8.70
C VAL A 39 -9.00 -8.27 7.70
N GLY A 40 -7.98 -7.41 7.75
CA GLY A 40 -6.89 -7.45 6.79
C GLY A 40 -6.34 -8.87 6.72
N ASP A 41 -6.14 -9.37 5.50
CA ASP A 41 -5.65 -10.72 5.20
C ASP A 41 -4.21 -10.94 5.70
N GLY A 42 -4.01 -10.99 7.02
CA GLY A 42 -2.77 -11.46 7.64
C GLY A 42 -1.94 -10.44 8.42
N GLN A 43 -2.52 -9.36 8.97
CA GLN A 43 -1.83 -8.54 9.97
C GLN A 43 -2.73 -8.30 11.19
N HIS A 44 -2.52 -9.09 12.25
CA HIS A 44 -3.14 -8.88 13.57
C HIS A 44 -2.46 -7.69 14.29
N GLY A 45 -2.55 -6.49 13.70
CA GLY A 45 -1.99 -5.26 14.24
C GLY A 45 -2.61 -4.01 13.61
N VAL A 46 -2.33 -2.84 14.18
CA VAL A 46 -2.74 -1.53 13.59
C VAL A 46 -1.96 -1.23 12.30
N ALA A 47 -0.87 -1.97 12.05
CA ALA A 47 -0.08 -1.88 10.83
C ALA A 47 -0.83 -2.51 9.65
N ARG A 48 -1.33 -1.65 8.77
CA ARG A 48 -1.92 -2.03 7.47
C ARG A 48 -1.08 -1.48 6.33
N PHE A 49 -1.20 -2.08 5.16
CA PHE A 49 -0.66 -1.48 3.95
C PHE A 49 -1.37 -0.15 3.66
N ALA A 50 -0.58 0.86 3.29
CA ALA A 50 -1.10 2.14 2.84
C ALA A 50 -1.82 1.97 1.50
N THR A 51 -2.93 2.69 1.35
CA THR A 51 -3.64 2.77 0.07
C THR A 51 -2.84 3.62 -0.92
N LYS A 52 -3.09 3.47 -2.22
CA LYS A 52 -2.42 4.28 -3.24
C LYS A 52 -2.56 5.79 -3.00
N LYS A 53 -3.74 6.23 -2.55
CA LYS A 53 -4.02 7.63 -2.25
C LYS A 53 -3.17 8.13 -1.07
N GLU A 54 -2.99 7.31 -0.04
CA GLU A 54 -2.15 7.64 1.10
C GLU A 54 -0.68 7.72 0.70
N ILE A 55 -0.20 6.76 -0.10
CA ILE A 55 1.19 6.75 -0.61
C ILE A 55 1.51 8.04 -1.37
N THR A 56 0.61 8.52 -2.24
CA THR A 56 0.81 9.78 -2.98
C THR A 56 0.78 11.02 -2.10
N ASN A 57 0.11 10.97 -0.95
CA ASN A 57 0.06 12.08 -0.01
C ASN A 57 1.25 12.08 0.97
N ILE A 58 1.80 10.90 1.28
CA ILE A 58 2.91 10.74 2.23
C ILE A 58 4.24 11.05 1.54
N TYR A 59 4.46 10.52 0.34
CA TYR A 59 5.74 10.64 -0.36
C TYR A 59 5.70 11.72 -1.42
N HIS A 60 6.79 12.47 -1.51
CA HIS A 60 7.00 13.47 -2.55
C HIS A 60 7.35 12.79 -3.88
N PRO A 61 6.54 12.97 -4.95
CA PRO A 61 6.81 12.37 -6.24
C PRO A 61 7.89 13.16 -7.00
N VAL A 62 8.98 12.50 -7.38
CA VAL A 62 10.08 13.11 -8.15
C VAL A 62 10.29 12.36 -9.48
N SER A 63 10.37 13.08 -10.59
CA SER A 63 10.72 12.47 -11.89
C SER A 63 12.17 11.97 -11.86
N PHE A 64 12.37 10.66 -11.96
CA PHE A 64 13.68 10.04 -11.75
C PHE A 64 14.51 10.05 -13.04
N GLN A 65 15.12 11.21 -13.33
CA GLN A 65 15.86 11.47 -14.58
C GLN A 65 17.35 11.70 -14.33
N VAL A 66 18.05 10.65 -13.92
CA VAL A 66 19.48 10.69 -13.55
C VAL A 66 20.37 11.30 -14.64
N ALA A 67 20.07 11.03 -15.91
CA ALA A 67 20.86 11.58 -17.02
C ALA A 67 20.80 13.11 -17.10
N GLU A 68 19.66 13.72 -16.73
CA GLU A 68 19.49 15.18 -16.68
C GLU A 68 20.19 15.75 -15.44
N TRP A 69 20.03 15.09 -14.29
CA TRP A 69 20.67 15.51 -13.04
C TRP A 69 22.19 15.58 -13.16
N ARG A 70 22.80 14.59 -13.83
CA ARG A 70 24.24 14.57 -14.08
C ARG A 70 24.72 15.68 -15.02
N ARG A 71 23.83 16.29 -15.82
CA ARG A 71 24.10 17.49 -16.62
C ARG A 71 23.79 18.80 -15.86
N GLY A 72 23.29 18.71 -14.64
CA GLY A 72 22.82 19.86 -13.86
C GLY A 72 21.44 20.37 -14.26
N GLU A 73 20.67 19.60 -15.02
CA GLU A 73 19.33 19.95 -15.47
C GLU A 73 18.26 19.26 -14.60
N ASN A 74 17.12 19.91 -14.37
CA ASN A 74 15.97 19.36 -13.61
C ASN A 74 16.35 18.72 -12.26
N LEU A 75 17.27 19.37 -11.55
CA LEU A 75 17.74 18.92 -10.24
C LEU A 75 16.61 18.98 -9.20
N PRO A 76 16.43 17.93 -8.38
CA PRO A 76 15.49 17.96 -7.27
C PRO A 76 15.97 18.95 -6.20
N THR A 77 15.04 19.74 -5.64
CA THR A 77 15.35 20.69 -4.56
C THR A 77 15.11 20.12 -3.17
N GLU A 78 14.14 19.22 -3.06
CA GLU A 78 13.80 18.59 -1.80
C GLU A 78 14.85 17.54 -1.43
N GLN A 79 15.16 17.49 -0.13
CA GLN A 79 16.08 16.51 0.45
C GLN A 79 15.27 15.37 1.07
N GLY A 80 15.80 14.16 1.00
CA GLY A 80 15.08 12.99 1.52
C GLY A 80 15.59 11.67 0.97
N LEU A 81 14.84 10.62 1.23
CA LEU A 81 15.19 9.26 0.85
C LEU A 81 14.22 8.70 -0.18
N VAL A 82 14.74 8.16 -1.27
CA VAL A 82 13.96 7.38 -2.24
C VAL A 82 13.59 6.03 -1.61
N VAL A 83 12.32 5.87 -1.25
CA VAL A 83 11.78 4.63 -0.65
C VAL A 83 11.17 3.67 -1.67
N GLY A 84 10.85 4.18 -2.86
CA GLY A 84 10.23 3.37 -3.90
C GLY A 84 10.09 4.14 -5.21
N SER A 85 9.43 3.49 -6.16
CA SER A 85 9.19 4.07 -7.47
C SER A 85 7.86 3.60 -8.04
N THR A 86 7.25 4.45 -8.87
CA THR A 86 6.07 4.15 -9.68
C THR A 86 6.35 4.50 -11.14
N GLY A 87 5.55 3.96 -12.07
CA GLY A 87 5.63 4.27 -13.48
C GLY A 87 6.14 3.15 -14.37
N LYS A 88 6.53 3.50 -15.60
CA LYS A 88 6.98 2.58 -16.65
C LYS A 88 8.48 2.76 -16.89
N LYS A 89 9.14 1.80 -17.56
CA LYS A 89 10.59 1.81 -17.83
C LYS A 89 11.16 3.13 -18.37
N SER A 90 10.38 3.91 -19.13
CA SER A 90 10.81 5.19 -19.72
C SER A 90 10.39 6.43 -18.93
N ALA A 91 9.55 6.29 -17.90
CA ALA A 91 9.00 7.38 -17.11
C ALA A 91 8.81 6.87 -15.68
N VAL A 92 9.92 6.82 -14.94
CA VAL A 92 9.95 6.38 -13.54
C VAL A 92 9.80 7.61 -12.66
N THR A 93 8.83 7.56 -11.76
CA THR A 93 8.65 8.56 -10.70
C THR A 93 9.11 7.92 -9.39
N ALA A 94 10.13 8.49 -8.77
CA ALA A 94 10.56 8.11 -7.43
C ALA A 94 9.58 8.65 -6.39
N LEU A 95 9.38 7.86 -5.34
CA LEU A 95 8.66 8.24 -4.13
C LEU A 95 9.73 8.60 -3.10
N VAL A 96 9.83 9.88 -2.77
CA VAL A 96 10.81 10.42 -1.82
C VAL A 96 10.12 10.68 -0.50
N ASP A 97 10.70 10.18 0.57
CA ASP A 97 10.36 10.57 1.93
C ASP A 97 11.24 11.75 2.36
N THR A 98 10.62 12.90 2.58
CA THR A 98 11.31 14.12 3.01
C THR A 98 11.32 14.30 4.53
N GLY A 99 10.58 13.47 5.27
CA GLY A 99 10.44 13.56 6.72
C GLY A 99 11.41 12.68 7.49
N ASP A 100 11.84 11.56 6.90
CA ASP A 100 12.68 10.57 7.58
C ASP A 100 14.18 10.83 7.43
N VAL A 101 14.89 10.77 8.56
CA VAL A 101 16.32 11.05 8.66
C VAL A 101 17.17 9.77 8.50
N HIS A 102 16.58 8.60 8.77
CA HIS A 102 17.28 7.31 8.79
C HIS A 102 16.41 6.18 8.23
N CYS A 103 17.01 5.28 7.46
CA CYS A 103 16.33 4.11 6.93
C CYS A 103 17.15 2.84 7.10
N LEU A 104 16.45 1.74 7.36
CA LEU A 104 17.01 0.41 7.52
C LEU A 104 16.54 -0.49 6.38
N MET A 105 17.42 -0.78 5.43
CA MET A 105 17.15 -1.70 4.32
C MET A 105 17.63 -3.12 4.64
N ILE A 106 16.69 -4.02 4.94
CA ILE A 106 16.96 -5.44 5.22
C ILE A 106 16.46 -6.32 4.08
N GLY A 107 17.25 -7.33 3.73
CA GLY A 107 16.82 -8.36 2.79
C GLY A 107 17.91 -9.40 2.56
N ALA A 108 17.52 -10.53 1.97
CA ALA A 108 18.45 -11.63 1.67
C ALA A 108 19.56 -11.23 0.68
N ALA A 109 20.57 -12.07 0.51
CA ALA A 109 21.58 -11.85 -0.53
C ALA A 109 20.94 -11.89 -1.93
N GLY A 110 21.37 -11.02 -2.85
CA GLY A 110 20.87 -11.00 -4.23
C GLY A 110 19.56 -10.23 -4.46
N VAL A 111 18.84 -9.78 -3.42
CA VAL A 111 17.58 -9.02 -3.58
C VAL A 111 17.76 -7.59 -4.13
N GLY A 112 19.01 -7.19 -4.39
CA GLY A 112 19.31 -5.89 -4.99
C GLY A 112 19.32 -4.70 -4.03
N LYS A 113 19.61 -4.91 -2.73
CA LYS A 113 19.82 -3.83 -1.75
C LYS A 113 20.76 -2.73 -2.25
N THR A 114 21.82 -3.11 -2.96
CA THR A 114 22.76 -2.15 -3.54
C THR A 114 22.23 -1.52 -4.83
N ALA A 115 21.78 -2.34 -5.78
CA ALA A 115 21.40 -1.90 -7.12
C ALA A 115 20.11 -1.07 -7.17
N PHE A 116 19.08 -1.49 -6.43
CA PHE A 116 17.74 -0.92 -6.51
C PHE A 116 17.41 0.03 -5.36
N PHE A 117 18.21 0.05 -4.29
CA PHE A 117 17.96 0.91 -3.14
C PHE A 117 19.12 1.88 -2.88
N LEU A 118 20.35 1.38 -2.69
CA LEU A 118 21.49 2.25 -2.35
C LEU A 118 21.87 3.21 -3.49
N TYR A 119 22.12 2.72 -4.71
CA TYR A 119 22.57 3.60 -5.81
C TYR A 119 21.55 4.69 -6.18
N PRO A 120 20.25 4.40 -6.32
CA PRO A 120 19.26 5.45 -6.58
C PRO A 120 19.26 6.55 -5.51
N ASN A 121 19.44 6.18 -4.24
CA ASN A 121 19.55 7.13 -3.14
C ASN A 121 20.84 7.94 -3.19
N LEU A 122 21.97 7.34 -3.59
CA LEU A 122 23.22 8.08 -3.79
C LEU A 122 23.12 9.07 -4.95
N GLU A 123 22.54 8.67 -6.09
CA GLU A 123 22.31 9.58 -7.22
C GLU A 123 21.38 10.72 -6.84
N TYR A 124 20.30 10.42 -6.09
CA TYR A 124 19.38 11.43 -5.60
C TYR A 124 20.06 12.38 -4.60
N ALA A 125 20.93 11.88 -3.72
CA ALA A 125 21.71 12.70 -2.80
C ALA A 125 22.67 13.63 -3.54
N CYS A 126 23.38 13.13 -4.56
CA CYS A 126 24.20 13.96 -5.44
C CYS A 126 23.37 15.03 -6.14
N ALA A 127 22.19 14.68 -6.66
CA ALA A 127 21.33 15.58 -7.42
C ALA A 127 20.67 16.67 -6.56
N SER A 128 20.29 16.35 -5.32
CA SER A 128 19.69 17.29 -4.35
C SER A 128 20.71 18.11 -3.57
N GLY A 129 22.01 17.88 -3.79
CA GLY A 129 23.09 18.57 -3.08
C GLY A 129 23.27 18.13 -1.62
N MET A 130 22.77 16.94 -1.25
CA MET A 130 22.98 16.38 0.07
C MET A 130 24.42 15.88 0.24
N SER A 131 25.05 16.26 1.34
CA SER A 131 26.34 15.67 1.72
C SER A 131 26.12 14.27 2.29
N PHE A 132 26.86 13.27 1.79
CA PHE A 132 26.77 11.91 2.30
C PHE A 132 28.15 11.27 2.43
N ILE A 133 28.25 10.31 3.33
CA ILE A 133 29.36 9.36 3.43
C ILE A 133 28.80 7.96 3.18
N THR A 134 29.50 7.18 2.35
CA THR A 134 29.10 5.80 2.06
C THR A 134 30.25 4.85 2.36
N THR A 135 29.95 3.75 3.04
CA THR A 135 30.90 2.68 3.30
C THR A 135 30.70 1.59 2.24
N ASP A 136 31.58 1.53 1.25
CA ASP A 136 31.53 0.53 0.18
C ASP A 136 32.44 -0.66 0.50
N THR A 137 31.82 -1.77 0.90
CA THR A 137 32.55 -3.02 1.23
C THR A 137 32.91 -3.86 0.00
N LYS A 138 32.37 -3.55 -1.18
CA LYS A 138 32.68 -4.29 -2.43
C LYS A 138 33.57 -3.53 -3.40
N GLY A 139 33.77 -2.22 -3.21
CA GLY A 139 34.46 -1.38 -4.19
C GLY A 139 33.69 -1.25 -5.52
N VAL A 140 32.38 -1.50 -5.51
CA VAL A 140 31.55 -1.38 -6.71
C VAL A 140 31.18 0.09 -6.86
N ARG A 141 32.04 0.74 -7.63
CA ARG A 141 31.94 2.13 -8.03
C ARG A 141 30.56 2.43 -8.70
N PRO A 142 29.82 3.46 -8.25
CA PRO A 142 28.50 3.80 -8.82
C PRO A 142 28.51 4.07 -10.33
N ASP A 143 29.66 4.49 -10.88
CA ASP A 143 29.89 4.70 -12.32
C ASP A 143 29.85 3.42 -13.17
N ARG A 144 29.87 2.24 -12.55
CA ARG A 144 29.93 0.94 -13.24
C ARG A 144 28.61 0.19 -13.31
N VAL A 145 27.54 0.72 -12.72
CA VAL A 145 26.22 0.08 -12.68
C VAL A 145 25.44 0.57 -13.89
N ARG A 146 25.48 -0.21 -14.97
CA ARG A 146 24.67 -0.04 -16.18
C ARG A 146 23.49 -0.99 -16.17
#